data_AF-A0A2E8AXU2-F1
#
_entry.id   AF-A0A2E8AXU2-F1
#
_cell.length_a   1.000
_cell.length_b   1.000
_cell.length_c   1.000
_cell.angle_alpha   90.00
_cell.angle_beta   90.00
_cell.angle_gamma   90.00
#
_symmetry.space_group_name_H-M   'P 1'
#
loop_
_entity.id
_entity.type
_entity.pdbx_description
1 polymer ?
#
loop_
_entity_poly.entity_id
_entity_poly.type
_entity_poly.pdbx_seq_one_letter_code
_entity_poly.pdbx_strand_id
1 'polypeptide(L)'
;MDKDTAEQALAIIRDVIQNTRDDLVAHNWGVIWMIHAFVNFAGAAAGTMIDRQELPVPWYLIPLSVVALIDILLVLFLTERDRGVRSFVEWQLWGIWVVFIVFILAGTAVLQLSGASSLLFCPLFAMTSGLSVAMMGIVFYRRFLIYAAMFVVVMVFATMVPSVQWWLVGVAWWCTMFIPGLSMYRERKGRQQESDDARIL
;
A
#
# COMPACT_ATOMS: atom_id res chain seq x y z
N MET A 1 6.38 -35.89 -23.51
CA MET A 1 6.00 -35.45 -22.15
C MET A 1 4.74 -36.19 -21.82
N ASP A 2 4.76 -36.99 -20.76
CA ASP A 2 3.62 -37.82 -20.37
C ASP A 2 2.50 -36.96 -19.77
N LYS A 3 1.24 -37.33 -20.03
CA LYS A 3 0.07 -36.54 -19.66
C LYS A 3 -0.02 -36.35 -18.15
N ASP A 4 0.29 -37.40 -17.39
CA ASP A 4 0.24 -37.39 -15.93
C ASP A 4 1.29 -36.48 -15.32
N THR A 5 2.49 -36.40 -15.93
CA THR A 5 3.54 -35.46 -15.51
C THR A 5 3.15 -34.00 -15.78
N ALA A 6 2.45 -33.75 -16.89
CA ALA A 6 1.95 -32.42 -17.21
C ALA A 6 0.85 -31.97 -16.24
N GLU A 7 -0.07 -32.88 -15.87
CA GLU A 7 -1.13 -32.62 -14.89
C GLU A 7 -0.58 -32.39 -13.49
N GLN A 8 0.43 -33.15 -13.05
CA GLN A 8 1.13 -32.91 -11.78
C GLN A 8 1.87 -31.57 -11.75
N ALA A 9 2.58 -31.22 -12.83
CA ALA A 9 3.26 -29.94 -12.92
C ALA A 9 2.26 -28.77 -12.87
N LEU A 10 1.12 -28.89 -13.56
CA LEU A 10 0.02 -27.91 -13.51
C LEU A 10 -0.63 -27.81 -12.12
N ALA A 11 -0.76 -28.93 -11.41
CA ALA A 11 -1.28 -28.95 -10.05
C ALA A 11 -0.34 -28.23 -9.08
N ILE A 12 0.97 -28.47 -9.18
CA ILE A 12 2.00 -27.78 -8.39
C ILE A 12 2.01 -26.27 -8.72
N ILE A 13 1.95 -25.91 -10.00
CA ILE A 13 1.89 -24.50 -10.43
C ILE A 13 0.62 -23.82 -9.89
N ARG A 14 -0.53 -24.50 -9.96
CA ARG A 14 -1.80 -23.99 -9.42
C ARG A 14 -1.72 -23.81 -7.90
N ASP A 15 -1.13 -24.75 -7.19
CA ASP A 15 -0.94 -24.70 -5.75
C ASP A 15 -0.01 -23.54 -5.35
N VAL A 16 1.12 -23.39 -6.03
CA VAL A 16 2.04 -22.25 -5.85
C VAL A 16 1.35 -20.90 -6.13
N ILE A 17 0.52 -20.82 -7.17
CA ILE A 17 -0.25 -19.61 -7.48
C ILE A 17 -1.30 -19.32 -6.39
N GLN A 18 -2.00 -20.35 -5.90
CA GLN A 18 -3.02 -20.21 -4.86
C GLN A 18 -2.44 -19.81 -3.50
N ASN A 19 -1.23 -20.29 -3.17
CA ASN A 19 -0.53 -19.98 -1.92
C ASN A 19 -0.01 -18.53 -1.82
N THR A 20 -0.06 -17.74 -2.90
CA THR A 20 0.30 -16.31 -2.89
C THR A 20 -0.55 -15.47 -1.91
N ARG A 21 -1.81 -15.85 -1.66
CA ARG A 21 -2.66 -15.22 -0.62
C ARG A 21 -2.14 -15.55 0.78
N ASP A 22 -1.83 -16.83 0.99
CA ASP A 22 -1.54 -17.37 2.31
C ASP A 22 -0.22 -16.82 2.85
N ASP A 23 0.71 -16.48 1.96
CA ASP A 23 1.96 -15.78 2.29
C ASP A 23 1.74 -14.39 2.92
N LEU A 24 0.73 -13.61 2.49
CA LEU A 24 0.43 -12.31 3.11
C LEU A 24 -0.04 -12.47 4.56
N VAL A 25 -0.94 -13.43 4.79
CA VAL A 25 -1.52 -13.69 6.12
C VAL A 25 -0.48 -14.30 7.07
N ALA A 26 0.46 -15.10 6.54
CA ALA A 26 1.51 -15.75 7.32
C ALA A 26 2.55 -14.75 7.88
N HIS A 27 3.02 -13.80 7.07
CA HIS A 27 4.20 -12.97 7.40
C HIS A 27 3.89 -11.65 8.12
N ASN A 28 2.87 -11.63 8.98
CA ASN A 28 2.52 -10.47 9.83
C ASN A 28 2.18 -9.15 9.07
N TRP A 29 1.86 -9.23 7.77
CA TRP A 29 1.52 -8.04 6.96
C TRP A 29 0.32 -7.27 7.49
N GLY A 30 -0.62 -7.94 8.17
CA GLY A 30 -1.76 -7.29 8.80
C GLY A 30 -1.38 -6.18 9.79
N VAL A 31 -0.43 -6.44 10.69
CA VAL A 31 0.04 -5.46 11.68
C VAL A 31 0.81 -4.34 11.00
N ILE A 32 1.69 -4.69 10.05
CA ILE A 32 2.48 -3.72 9.28
C ILE A 32 1.56 -2.71 8.61
N TRP A 33 0.53 -3.20 7.91
CA TRP A 33 -0.45 -2.37 7.21
C TRP A 33 -1.28 -1.50 8.15
N MET A 34 -1.69 -2.04 9.30
CA MET A 34 -2.41 -1.26 10.29
C MET A 34 -1.56 -0.09 10.81
N ILE A 35 -0.26 -0.30 11.06
CA ILE A 35 0.65 0.78 11.47
C ILE A 35 0.87 1.76 10.32
N HIS A 36 1.14 1.27 9.10
CA HIS A 36 1.27 2.10 7.89
C HIS A 36 0.06 3.00 7.67
N ALA A 37 -1.15 2.56 8.00
CA ALA A 37 -2.35 3.38 7.87
C ALA A 37 -2.26 4.67 8.70
N PHE A 38 -1.77 4.59 9.94
CA PHE A 38 -1.60 5.76 10.81
C PHE A 38 -0.42 6.64 10.37
N VAL A 39 0.68 6.03 9.94
CA VAL A 39 1.86 6.75 9.46
C VAL A 39 1.53 7.54 8.18
N ASN A 40 0.85 6.92 7.21
CA ASN A 40 0.40 7.58 5.99
C ASN A 40 -0.62 8.68 6.27
N PHE A 41 -1.57 8.46 7.20
CA PHE A 41 -2.52 9.49 7.62
C PHE A 41 -1.80 10.70 8.23
N ALA A 42 -0.82 10.48 9.11
CA ALA A 42 -0.03 11.54 9.71
C ALA A 42 0.80 12.31 8.66
N GLY A 43 1.40 11.59 7.70
CA GLY A 43 2.11 12.21 6.58
C GLY A 43 1.20 13.06 5.69
N ALA A 44 0.00 12.58 5.38
CA ALA A 44 -0.99 13.36 4.65
C ALA A 44 -1.42 14.61 5.45
N ALA A 45 -1.65 14.48 6.77
CA ALA A 45 -1.98 15.61 7.63
C ALA A 45 -0.87 16.68 7.64
N ALA A 46 0.41 16.28 7.58
CA ALA A 46 1.54 17.21 7.43
C ALA A 46 1.47 18.02 6.11
N GLY A 47 0.90 17.45 5.05
CA GLY A 47 0.61 18.18 3.80
C GLY A 47 -0.29 19.40 4.01
N THR A 48 -1.22 19.35 4.96
CA THR A 48 -2.05 20.52 5.33
C THR A 48 -1.21 21.65 5.92
N MET A 49 -0.16 21.32 6.67
CA MET A 49 0.74 22.32 7.25
C MET A 49 1.59 23.01 6.17
N ILE A 50 1.94 22.28 5.10
CA ILE A 50 2.69 22.79 3.95
C ILE A 50 1.80 23.71 3.12
N ASP A 51 0.55 23.29 2.83
CA ASP A 51 -0.43 24.13 2.14
C ASP A 51 -0.65 25.47 2.84
N ARG A 52 -0.79 25.45 4.18
CA ARG A 52 -1.01 26.66 4.99
C ARG A 52 0.17 27.63 5.00
N GLN A 53 1.37 27.14 4.75
CA GLN A 53 2.59 27.94 4.66
C GLN A 53 2.90 28.36 3.22
N GLU A 54 2.07 27.97 2.25
CA GLU A 54 2.24 28.27 0.82
C GLU A 54 3.63 27.86 0.29
N LEU A 55 4.17 26.77 0.83
CA LEU A 55 5.51 26.32 0.48
C LEU A 55 5.55 25.71 -0.94
N PRO A 56 6.70 25.79 -1.64
CA PRO A 56 6.91 25.16 -2.93
C PRO A 56 6.69 23.64 -2.91
N VAL A 57 6.34 23.07 -4.07
CA VAL A 57 6.02 21.63 -4.25
C VAL A 57 7.06 20.65 -3.68
N PRO A 58 8.39 20.89 -3.77
CA PRO A 58 9.37 19.98 -3.18
C PRO A 58 9.24 19.80 -1.66
N TRP A 59 8.62 20.73 -0.94
CA TRP A 59 8.45 20.62 0.51
C TRP A 59 7.55 19.45 0.92
N TYR A 60 6.61 19.03 0.08
CA TYR A 60 5.79 17.84 0.35
C TYR A 60 6.62 16.56 0.40
N LEU A 61 7.82 16.53 -0.20
CA LEU A 61 8.69 15.36 -0.16
C LEU A 61 9.28 15.11 1.23
N ILE A 62 9.36 16.11 2.10
CA ILE A 62 9.95 15.95 3.44
C ILE A 62 9.09 15.02 4.32
N PRO A 63 7.79 15.30 4.58
CA PRO A 63 6.97 14.39 5.36
C PRO A 63 6.80 13.03 4.65
N LEU A 64 6.72 13.00 3.32
CA LEU A 64 6.64 11.74 2.56
C LEU A 64 7.91 10.89 2.70
N SER A 65 9.09 11.52 2.79
CA SER A 65 10.35 10.81 3.02
C SER A 65 10.42 10.23 4.44
N VAL A 66 9.89 10.95 5.43
CA VAL A 66 9.77 10.44 6.81
C VAL A 66 8.81 9.25 6.86
N VAL A 67 7.66 9.34 6.20
CA VAL A 67 6.73 8.21 6.04
C VAL A 67 7.44 7.02 5.40
N ALA A 68 8.09 7.23 4.25
CA ALA A 68 8.81 6.17 3.55
C ALA A 68 9.88 5.50 4.42
N LEU A 69 10.63 6.28 5.21
CA LEU A 69 11.62 5.76 6.14
C LEU A 69 10.98 4.91 7.23
N ILE A 70 9.93 5.41 7.89
CA ILE A 70 9.19 4.65 8.91
C ILE A 70 8.64 3.36 8.30
N ASP A 71 8.07 3.44 7.11
CA ASP A 71 7.46 2.30 6.42
C ASP A 71 8.50 1.21 6.11
N ILE A 72 9.70 1.60 5.65
CA ILE A 72 10.84 0.70 5.47
C ILE A 72 11.24 0.04 6.79
N LEU A 73 11.39 0.83 7.86
CA LEU A 73 11.80 0.30 9.17
C LEU A 73 10.76 -0.69 9.70
N LEU A 74 9.46 -0.41 9.56
CA LEU A 74 8.39 -1.34 9.94
C LEU A 74 8.51 -2.67 9.21
N VAL A 75 8.70 -2.66 7.89
CA VAL A 75 8.87 -3.89 7.10
C VAL A 75 10.14 -4.62 7.50
N LEU A 76 11.24 -3.92 7.78
CA LEU A 76 12.50 -4.56 8.18
C LEU A 76 12.42 -5.23 9.56
N PHE A 77 11.71 -4.62 10.52
CA PHE A 77 11.66 -5.10 11.90
C PHE A 77 10.49 -6.04 12.20
N LEU A 78 9.38 -5.97 11.46
CA LEU A 78 8.15 -6.71 11.76
C LEU A 78 7.86 -7.87 10.79
N THR A 79 8.56 -7.93 9.66
CA THR A 79 8.46 -9.07 8.74
C THR A 79 9.42 -10.17 9.21
N GLU A 80 8.85 -11.24 9.75
CA GLU A 80 9.58 -12.49 10.00
C GLU A 80 9.95 -13.11 8.64
N ARG A 81 11.22 -13.47 8.43
CA ARG A 81 11.67 -14.12 7.19
C ARG A 81 12.27 -15.47 7.51
N ASP A 82 11.67 -16.53 6.99
CA ASP A 82 12.12 -17.90 7.30
C ASP A 82 13.50 -18.24 6.70
N ARG A 83 13.95 -17.57 5.62
CA ARG A 83 15.22 -17.90 4.93
C ARG A 83 15.97 -16.72 4.31
N GLY A 84 15.63 -15.48 4.67
CA GLY A 84 16.25 -14.27 4.12
C GLY A 84 15.95 -13.97 2.65
N VAL A 85 15.30 -14.88 1.91
CA VAL A 85 14.83 -14.66 0.53
C VAL A 85 13.46 -13.98 0.57
N ARG A 86 13.31 -12.90 -0.21
CA ARG A 86 12.02 -12.21 -0.35
C ARG A 86 11.02 -13.10 -1.07
N SER A 87 9.80 -13.19 -0.56
CA SER A 87 8.73 -13.93 -1.24
C SER A 87 8.29 -13.21 -2.52
N PHE A 88 7.57 -13.93 -3.40
CA PHE A 88 6.99 -13.32 -4.60
C PHE A 88 6.07 -12.15 -4.26
N VAL A 89 5.23 -12.31 -3.23
CA VAL A 89 4.37 -11.27 -2.68
C VAL A 89 5.18 -10.03 -2.28
N GLU A 90 6.26 -10.22 -1.52
CA GLU A 90 7.11 -9.12 -1.09
C GLU A 90 7.68 -8.36 -2.28
N TRP A 91 8.14 -9.07 -3.31
CA TRP A 91 8.63 -8.45 -4.54
C TRP A 91 7.57 -7.61 -5.26
N GLN A 92 6.33 -8.08 -5.33
CA GLN A 92 5.24 -7.33 -5.93
C GLN A 92 4.89 -6.07 -5.11
N LEU A 93 4.83 -6.18 -3.78
CA LEU A 93 4.62 -5.03 -2.88
C LEU A 93 5.73 -3.98 -3.05
N TRP A 94 6.99 -4.41 -3.04
CA TRP A 94 8.14 -3.54 -3.27
C TRP A 94 8.09 -2.89 -4.64
N GLY A 95 7.76 -3.64 -5.70
CA GLY A 95 7.63 -3.12 -7.05
C GLY A 95 6.57 -2.03 -7.15
N ILE A 96 5.38 -2.26 -6.61
CA ILE A 96 4.28 -1.29 -6.57
C ILE A 96 4.69 -0.01 -5.81
N TRP A 97 5.36 -0.17 -4.67
CA TRP A 97 5.82 0.95 -3.85
C TRP A 97 6.94 1.76 -4.51
N VAL A 98 7.92 1.11 -5.15
CA VAL A 98 8.98 1.81 -5.91
C VAL A 98 8.38 2.57 -7.08
N VAL A 99 7.46 1.97 -7.83
CA VAL A 99 6.76 2.65 -8.93
C VAL A 99 6.01 3.87 -8.40
N PHE A 100 5.27 3.73 -7.30
CA PHE A 100 4.60 4.85 -6.65
C PHE A 100 5.56 6.02 -6.35
N ILE A 101 6.69 5.75 -5.71
CA ILE A 101 7.70 6.76 -5.37
C ILE A 101 8.26 7.43 -6.62
N VAL A 102 8.62 6.65 -7.64
CA VAL A 102 9.17 7.19 -8.89
C VAL A 102 8.18 8.16 -9.54
N PHE A 103 6.90 7.81 -9.61
CA PHE A 103 5.89 8.69 -10.20
C PHE A 103 5.58 9.91 -9.33
N ILE A 104 5.65 9.81 -8.00
CA ILE A 104 5.56 10.97 -7.10
C ILE A 104 6.74 11.93 -7.33
N LEU A 105 7.97 11.43 -7.37
CA LEU A 105 9.16 12.24 -7.61
C LEU A 105 9.12 12.92 -8.98
N ALA A 106 8.77 12.16 -10.03
CA ALA A 106 8.61 12.69 -11.38
C ALA A 106 7.52 13.76 -11.44
N GLY A 107 6.35 13.51 -10.85
CA GLY A 107 5.26 14.48 -10.80
C GLY A 107 5.58 15.73 -9.99
N THR A 108 6.34 15.59 -8.90
CA THR A 108 6.90 16.73 -8.14
C THR A 108 7.78 17.60 -9.04
N ALA A 109 8.69 16.98 -9.78
CA ALA A 109 9.57 17.70 -10.71
C ALA A 109 8.78 18.40 -11.82
N VAL A 110 7.79 17.73 -12.41
CA VAL A 110 6.92 18.32 -13.44
C VAL A 110 6.14 19.53 -12.92
N LEU A 111 5.52 19.43 -11.74
CA LEU A 111 4.79 20.55 -11.13
C LEU A 111 5.73 21.73 -10.81
N GLN A 112 6.91 21.45 -10.28
CA GLN A 112 7.91 22.49 -9.97
C GLN A 112 8.42 23.19 -11.24
N LEU A 113 8.75 22.42 -12.29
CA LEU A 113 9.30 22.97 -13.54
C LEU A 113 8.25 23.70 -14.38
N SER A 114 6.98 23.34 -14.27
CA SER A 114 5.88 24.01 -14.97
C SER A 114 5.40 25.28 -14.27
N GLY A 115 5.87 25.58 -13.05
CA GLY A 115 5.36 26.68 -12.24
C GLY A 115 3.88 26.49 -11.84
N ALA A 116 3.40 25.24 -11.84
CA ALA A 116 2.03 24.93 -11.50
C ALA A 116 1.73 25.21 -10.02
N SER A 117 0.46 25.43 -9.70
CA SER A 117 0.03 25.62 -8.32
C SER A 117 0.40 24.41 -7.45
N SER A 118 0.96 24.66 -6.27
CA SER A 118 1.29 23.62 -5.29
C SER A 118 0.08 22.81 -4.84
N LEU A 119 -1.12 23.41 -4.92
CA LEU A 119 -2.39 22.74 -4.62
C LEU A 119 -2.68 21.55 -5.55
N LEU A 120 -2.08 21.49 -6.75
CA LEU A 120 -2.23 20.35 -7.67
C LEU A 120 -1.43 19.12 -7.24
N PHE A 121 -0.53 19.25 -6.26
CA PHE A 121 0.25 18.12 -5.76
C PHE A 121 -0.62 17.07 -5.07
N CYS A 122 -1.62 17.47 -4.29
CA CYS A 122 -2.49 16.53 -3.57
C CYS A 122 -3.38 15.69 -4.53
N PRO A 123 -4.06 16.27 -5.54
CA PRO A 123 -4.73 15.49 -6.58
C PRO A 123 -3.80 14.53 -7.33
N LEU A 124 -2.60 14.98 -7.71
CA LEU A 124 -1.59 14.11 -8.34
C LEU A 124 -1.23 12.93 -7.42
N PHE A 125 -0.99 13.21 -6.14
CA PHE A 125 -0.69 12.19 -5.14
C PHE A 125 -1.84 11.19 -4.96
N ALA A 126 -3.09 11.67 -4.95
CA ALA A 126 -4.27 10.81 -4.91
C ALA A 126 -4.36 9.90 -6.16
N MET A 127 -4.08 10.44 -7.34
CA MET A 127 -4.09 9.70 -8.61
C MET A 127 -3.07 8.56 -8.61
N THR A 128 -1.82 8.86 -8.24
CA THR A 128 -0.74 7.85 -8.19
C THR A 128 -1.00 6.81 -7.11
N SER A 129 -1.57 7.22 -5.97
CA SER A 129 -2.02 6.30 -4.92
C SER A 129 -3.09 5.34 -5.44
N GLY A 130 -4.08 5.86 -6.16
CA GLY A 130 -5.14 5.06 -6.80
C GLY A 130 -4.59 4.05 -7.81
N LEU A 131 -3.60 4.45 -8.61
CA LEU A 131 -2.91 3.55 -9.53
C LEU A 131 -2.19 2.41 -8.79
N SER A 132 -1.43 2.73 -7.73
CA SER A 132 -0.75 1.72 -6.92
C SER A 132 -1.71 0.73 -6.29
N VAL A 133 -2.84 1.24 -5.78
CA VAL A 133 -3.90 0.41 -5.20
C VAL A 133 -4.64 -0.40 -6.28
N ALA A 134 -4.77 0.10 -7.51
CA ALA A 134 -5.30 -0.68 -8.62
C ALA A 134 -4.38 -1.86 -8.97
N MET A 135 -3.05 -1.63 -8.99
CA MET A 135 -2.07 -2.71 -9.17
C MET A 135 -2.18 -3.76 -8.06
N MET A 136 -2.36 -3.35 -6.81
CA MET A 136 -2.67 -4.26 -5.69
C MET A 136 -3.93 -5.09 -5.95
N GLY A 137 -4.93 -4.49 -6.60
CA GLY A 137 -6.17 -5.19 -6.95
C GLY A 137 -6.04 -6.24 -8.04
N ILE A 138 -5.10 -6.04 -8.95
CA ILE A 138 -4.76 -6.99 -10.01
C ILE A 138 -3.95 -8.15 -9.43
N VAL A 139 -2.98 -7.86 -8.56
CA VAL A 139 -2.03 -8.86 -8.06
C VAL A 139 -2.60 -9.69 -6.90
N PHE A 140 -3.31 -9.06 -5.96
CA PHE A 140 -3.69 -9.71 -4.71
C PHE A 140 -5.20 -9.93 -4.57
N TYR A 141 -5.98 -8.86 -4.53
CA TYR A 141 -7.42 -8.93 -4.24
C TYR A 141 -8.23 -7.88 -5.00
N ARG A 142 -9.24 -8.32 -5.76
CA ARG A 142 -10.15 -7.43 -6.49
C ARG A 142 -10.81 -6.34 -5.63
N ARG A 143 -10.94 -6.56 -4.31
CA ARG A 143 -11.44 -5.54 -3.37
C ARG A 143 -10.61 -4.26 -3.37
N PHE A 144 -9.30 -4.32 -3.68
CA PHE A 144 -8.49 -3.12 -3.82
C PHE A 144 -8.92 -2.21 -4.98
N LEU A 145 -9.62 -2.73 -5.99
CA LEU A 145 -10.17 -1.88 -7.05
C LEU A 145 -11.24 -0.90 -6.51
N ILE A 146 -11.93 -1.25 -5.43
CA ILE A 146 -12.88 -0.35 -4.75
C ILE A 146 -12.10 0.82 -4.10
N TYR A 147 -10.99 0.52 -3.45
CA TYR A 147 -10.12 1.56 -2.86
C TYR A 147 -9.44 2.41 -3.93
N ALA A 148 -9.07 1.83 -5.07
CA ALA A 148 -8.55 2.59 -6.22
C ALA A 148 -9.60 3.58 -6.73
N ALA A 149 -10.86 3.15 -6.88
CA ALA A 149 -11.96 4.03 -7.25
C ALA A 149 -12.19 5.15 -6.21
N MET A 150 -12.05 4.83 -4.92
CA MET A 150 -12.10 5.84 -3.84
C MET A 150 -11.01 6.90 -4.03
N PHE A 151 -9.78 6.54 -4.40
CA PHE A 151 -8.72 7.51 -4.69
C PHE A 151 -9.02 8.38 -5.93
N VAL A 152 -9.68 7.85 -6.96
CA VAL A 152 -10.14 8.64 -8.11
C VAL A 152 -11.18 9.67 -7.67
N VAL A 153 -12.13 9.27 -6.82
CA VAL A 153 -13.12 10.19 -6.24
C VAL A 153 -12.40 11.27 -5.41
N VAL A 154 -11.47 10.88 -4.55
CA VAL A 154 -10.69 11.82 -3.73
C VAL A 154 -9.87 12.77 -4.59
N MET A 155 -9.25 12.33 -5.68
CA MET A 155 -8.52 13.19 -6.61
C MET A 155 -9.42 14.31 -7.17
N VAL A 156 -10.64 13.97 -7.60
CA VAL A 156 -11.61 14.95 -8.11
C VAL A 156 -12.02 15.92 -7.00
N PHE A 157 -12.39 15.41 -5.82
CA PHE A 157 -12.79 16.27 -4.70
C PHE A 157 -11.65 17.15 -4.16
N ALA A 158 -10.42 16.64 -4.11
CA ALA A 158 -9.22 17.39 -3.72
C ALA A 158 -9.00 18.60 -4.63
N THR A 159 -9.30 18.44 -5.92
CA THR A 159 -9.22 19.54 -6.90
C THR A 159 -10.30 20.59 -6.67
N MET A 160 -11.51 20.18 -6.24
CA MET A 160 -12.65 21.09 -6.03
C MET A 160 -12.63 21.79 -4.67
N VAL A 161 -12.08 21.15 -3.64
CA VAL A 161 -12.10 21.66 -2.26
C VAL A 161 -10.69 21.56 -1.63
N PRO A 162 -9.76 22.46 -2.01
CA PRO A 162 -8.36 22.38 -1.57
C PRO A 162 -8.17 22.48 -0.06
N SER A 163 -9.12 23.10 0.66
CA SER A 163 -9.03 23.30 2.12
C SER A 163 -9.04 22.00 2.94
N VAL A 164 -9.54 20.90 2.38
CA VAL A 164 -9.63 19.60 3.06
C VAL A 164 -8.95 18.47 2.29
N GLN A 165 -8.26 18.77 1.19
CA GLN A 165 -7.71 17.77 0.26
C GLN A 165 -6.83 16.71 0.93
N TRP A 166 -5.94 17.16 1.82
CA TRP A 166 -5.01 16.29 2.53
C TRP A 166 -5.69 15.39 3.55
N TRP A 167 -6.79 15.84 4.16
CA TRP A 167 -7.61 14.99 5.03
C TRP A 167 -8.32 13.90 4.25
N LEU A 168 -8.86 14.23 3.07
CA LEU A 168 -9.51 13.24 2.20
C LEU A 168 -8.54 12.15 1.76
N VAL A 169 -7.34 12.53 1.31
CA VAL A 169 -6.26 11.60 0.95
C VAL A 169 -5.79 10.78 2.14
N GLY A 170 -5.61 11.41 3.30
CA GLY A 170 -5.22 10.73 4.53
C GLY A 170 -6.22 9.65 4.94
N VAL A 171 -7.52 9.99 4.95
CA VAL A 171 -8.60 9.03 5.24
C VAL A 171 -8.63 7.89 4.21
N ALA A 172 -8.46 8.20 2.93
CA ALA A 172 -8.41 7.20 1.87
C ALA A 172 -7.26 6.19 2.07
N TRP A 173 -6.06 6.68 2.37
CA TRP A 173 -4.91 5.85 2.71
C TRP A 173 -5.16 5.02 3.96
N TRP A 174 -5.71 5.66 5.01
CA TRP A 174 -6.03 4.98 6.25
C TRP A 174 -6.99 3.81 6.02
N CYS A 175 -8.10 4.03 5.32
CA CYS A 175 -9.07 2.98 4.98
C CYS A 175 -8.44 1.85 4.14
N THR A 176 -7.64 2.22 3.14
CA THR A 176 -7.03 1.26 2.20
C THR A 176 -6.01 0.34 2.86
N MET A 177 -5.33 0.81 3.91
CA MET A 177 -4.34 0.02 4.63
C MET A 177 -4.92 -0.64 5.89
N PHE A 178 -5.69 0.10 6.70
CA PHE A 178 -6.19 -0.39 7.97
C PHE A 178 -7.23 -1.50 7.81
N ILE A 179 -8.19 -1.35 6.89
CA ILE A 179 -9.29 -2.32 6.75
C ILE A 179 -8.75 -3.67 6.25
N PRO A 180 -7.94 -3.75 5.17
CA PRO A 180 -7.32 -5.01 4.78
C PRO A 180 -6.34 -5.52 5.83
N GLY A 181 -5.57 -4.63 6.46
CA GLY A 181 -4.63 -4.99 7.54
C GLY A 181 -5.32 -5.69 8.70
N LEU A 182 -6.46 -5.15 9.15
CA LEU A 182 -7.28 -5.74 10.22
C LEU A 182 -7.88 -7.08 9.80
N SER A 183 -8.32 -7.23 8.55
CA SER A 183 -8.81 -8.51 8.02
C SER A 183 -7.71 -9.58 8.08
N MET A 184 -6.51 -9.25 7.57
CA MET A 184 -5.35 -10.16 7.59
C MET A 184 -4.91 -10.50 9.01
N TYR A 185 -4.91 -9.53 9.92
CA TYR A 185 -4.57 -9.75 11.33
C TYR A 185 -5.55 -10.72 12.01
N ARG A 186 -6.86 -10.55 11.77
CA ARG A 186 -7.90 -11.45 12.29
C ARG A 186 -7.78 -12.85 11.71
N GLU A 187 -7.54 -12.96 10.40
CA GLU A 187 -7.31 -14.25 9.71
C GLU A 187 -6.09 -14.98 10.29
N ARG A 188 -4.96 -14.28 10.51
CA ARG A 188 -3.76 -14.85 11.13
C ARG A 188 -4.04 -15.36 12.54
N LYS A 189 -4.69 -14.55 13.37
CA LYS A 189 -5.00 -14.92 14.77
C LYS A 189 -5.95 -16.14 14.83
N GLY A 190 -6.93 -16.22 13.93
CA GLY A 190 -7.81 -17.38 13.82
C GLY A 190 -7.05 -18.66 13.49
N ARG A 191 -6.14 -18.63 12.50
CA ARG A 191 -5.31 -19.79 12.13
C ARG A 191 -4.36 -20.23 13.24
N GLN A 192 -3.78 -19.27 13.97
CA GLN A 192 -2.93 -19.59 15.13
C GLN A 192 -3.73 -20.32 16.21
N GLN A 193 -4.93 -19.83 16.52
CA GLN A 193 -5.80 -20.45 17.51
C GLN A 193 -6.24 -21.86 17.10
N GLU A 194 -6.64 -22.08 15.83
CA GLU A 194 -6.96 -23.42 15.31
C GLU A 194 -5.77 -24.39 15.39
N SER A 195 -4.56 -23.90 15.09
CA SER A 195 -3.34 -24.72 15.19
C SER A 195 -2.98 -25.06 16.63
N ASP A 196 -3.21 -24.16 17.57
CA ASP A 196 -2.93 -24.40 18.99
C ASP A 196 -3.95 -25.40 19.57
N ASP A 197 -5.23 -25.25 19.24
CA ASP A 197 -6.30 -26.18 19.64
C ASP A 197 -6.04 -27.59 19.07
N ALA A 198 -5.58 -27.70 17.82
CA ALA A 198 -5.22 -28.98 17.19
C ALA A 198 -3.96 -29.65 17.77
N ARG A 199 -3.09 -28.91 18.48
CA ARG A 199 -1.92 -29.47 19.17
C ARG A 199 -2.24 -29.99 20.58
N ILE A 200 -3.37 -29.58 21.15
CA ILE A 200 -3.81 -29.96 22.49
C ILE A 200 -4.67 -31.25 22.46
N LEU A 201 -5.23 -31.60 21.30
CA LEU A 201 -5.97 -32.85 21.04
C LEU A 201 -5.05 -33.99 20.60
#